data_AF-A0A9X3HUC5-F1
#
_entry.id   AF-A0A9X3HUC5-F1
#
_cell.length_a   1.000
_cell.length_b   1.000
_cell.length_c   1.000
_cell.angle_alpha   90.00
_cell.angle_beta   90.00
_cell.angle_gamma   90.00
#
_symmetry.space_group_name_H-M   'P 1'
#
loop_
_entity.id
_entity.type
_entity.pdbx_description
1 polymer ?
#
loop_
_entity_poly.entity_id
_entity_poly.type
_entity_poly.pdbx_seq_one_letter_code
_entity_poly.pdbx_strand_id
1 'polypeptide(L)' 'APADEDGKIIGSEVVQDGVINYSMKKLGLCGGVTNCQYGTTTEVYPDSPKVTDDECNHAQVAAIIGGLDYVLSQR' A
#
# COMPACT_ATOMS: atom_id res chain seq x y z
N ALA A 1 7.23 -3.69 -3.07
CA ALA A 1 8.64 -3.96 -2.72
C ALA A 1 8.84 -5.47 -2.67
N PRO A 2 10.02 -5.98 -3.05
CA PRO A 2 10.33 -7.39 -2.80
C PRO A 2 10.41 -7.64 -1.29
N ALA A 3 10.13 -8.88 -0.88
CA ALA A 3 10.38 -9.32 0.49
C ALA A 3 11.88 -9.32 0.80
N ASP A 4 12.23 -9.15 2.07
CA ASP A 4 13.57 -9.42 2.60
C ASP A 4 13.85 -10.93 2.72
N GLU A 5 15.02 -11.29 3.24
CA GLU A 5 15.46 -12.69 3.42
C GLU A 5 14.53 -13.50 4.34
N ASP A 6 13.79 -12.83 5.23
CA ASP A 6 12.82 -13.43 6.14
C ASP A 6 11.41 -13.51 5.54
N GLY A 7 11.22 -13.13 4.27
CA GLY A 7 9.92 -13.11 3.62
C GLY A 7 9.02 -11.96 4.10
N LYS A 8 9.62 -10.86 4.58
CA LYS A 8 8.89 -9.73 5.16
C LYS A 8 9.07 -8.43 4.37
N ILE A 9 8.14 -7.51 4.55
CA ILE A 9 8.27 -6.09 4.17
C ILE A 9 7.99 -5.29 5.44
N ILE A 10 8.87 -4.36 5.79
CA ILE A 10 8.79 -3.53 7.02
C ILE A 10 8.51 -4.35 8.30
N GLY A 11 9.12 -5.54 8.40
CA GLY A 11 8.97 -6.44 9.53
C GLY A 11 7.65 -7.22 9.58
N SER A 12 6.82 -7.16 8.53
CA SER A 12 5.55 -7.91 8.43
C SER A 12 5.62 -8.94 7.31
N GLU A 13 5.06 -10.13 7.55
CA GLU A 13 5.02 -11.20 6.55
C GLU A 13 4.25 -10.77 5.31
N VAL A 14 4.81 -11.08 4.14
CA VAL A 14 4.18 -10.84 2.85
C VAL A 14 3.05 -11.84 2.63
N VAL A 15 1.85 -11.33 2.33
CA VAL A 15 0.65 -12.16 2.14
C VAL A 15 0.27 -12.34 0.67
N GLN A 16 0.69 -11.41 -0.18
CA GLN A 16 0.58 -11.43 -1.64
C GLN A 16 1.76 -10.62 -2.19
N ASP A 17 2.06 -10.71 -3.50
CA ASP A 17 3.17 -9.95 -4.08
C ASP A 17 3.08 -8.44 -3.73
N GLY A 18 4.06 -7.95 -2.98
CA GLY A 18 4.13 -6.58 -2.51
C GLY A 18 3.10 -6.16 -1.44
N VAL A 19 2.30 -7.08 -0.88
CA VAL A 19 1.23 -6.77 0.09
C VAL A 19 1.53 -7.39 1.47
N ILE A 20 1.30 -6.61 2.51
CA ILE A 20 1.36 -7.03 3.91
C ILE A 20 0.08 -6.64 4.64
N ASN A 21 -0.23 -7.35 5.73
CA ASN A 21 -1.24 -6.91 6.70
C ASN A 21 -0.54 -6.19 7.87
N TYR A 22 -0.97 -4.97 8.17
CA TYR A 22 -0.39 -4.16 9.24
C TYR A 22 -1.45 -3.79 10.28
N SER A 23 -1.07 -3.70 11.56
CA SER A 23 -2.01 -3.52 12.69
C SER A 23 -2.48 -2.06 12.85
N MET A 24 -3.08 -1.48 11.80
CA MET A 24 -3.38 -0.04 11.69
C MET A 24 -4.10 0.55 12.92
N LYS A 25 -5.19 -0.08 13.38
CA LYS A 25 -5.97 0.39 14.54
C LYS A 25 -5.19 0.29 15.85
N LYS A 26 -4.57 -0.86 16.10
CA LYS A 26 -3.79 -1.12 17.33
C LYS A 26 -2.61 -0.15 17.47
N LEU A 27 -2.02 0.23 16.33
CA LEU A 27 -0.89 1.16 16.25
C LEU A 27 -1.30 2.63 16.09
N GLY A 28 -2.60 2.95 16.03
CA GLY A 28 -3.08 4.33 15.91
C GLY A 28 -2.74 5.01 14.56
N LEU A 29 -2.56 4.23 13.49
CA LEU A 29 -2.20 4.75 12.17
C LEU A 29 -3.42 5.29 11.41
N CYS A 30 -3.20 6.20 10.47
CA CYS A 30 -4.26 6.92 9.74
C CYS A 30 -5.28 6.00 9.07
N GLY A 31 -4.84 4.89 8.47
CA GLY A 31 -5.71 3.89 7.85
C GLY A 31 -6.65 3.17 8.83
N GLY A 32 -6.42 3.30 10.14
CA GLY A 32 -7.26 2.75 11.21
C GLY A 32 -8.28 3.73 11.81
N VAL A 33 -8.29 5.01 11.39
CA VAL A 33 -9.11 6.06 12.04
C VAL A 33 -10.61 5.87 11.82
N THR A 34 -11.01 5.32 10.67
CA THR A 34 -12.43 5.11 10.32
C THR A 34 -12.80 3.63 10.28
N ASN A 35 -14.09 3.33 10.20
CA ASN A 35 -14.60 1.99 9.91
C ASN A 35 -14.90 1.84 8.40
N CYS A 36 -13.95 2.22 7.55
CA CYS A 36 -14.08 2.06 6.11
C CYS A 36 -14.21 0.58 5.72
N GLN A 37 -15.01 0.30 4.68
CA GLN A 37 -15.18 -1.07 4.15
C GLN A 37 -13.93 -1.53 3.37
N TYR A 38 -13.32 -0.61 2.62
CA TYR A 38 -12.09 -0.82 1.88
C TYR A 38 -11.06 0.23 2.32
N GLY A 39 -9.84 -0.23 2.61
CA GLY A 39 -8.75 0.64 3.02
C GLY A 39 -7.41 0.00 2.71
N THR A 40 -6.45 0.83 2.30
CA THR A 40 -5.07 0.44 2.05
C THR A 40 -4.14 1.61 2.40
N THR A 41 -2.87 1.31 2.62
CA THR A 41 -1.81 2.32 2.72
C THR A 41 -0.77 2.00 1.65
N THR A 42 -0.53 2.96 0.78
CA THR A 42 0.43 2.86 -0.32
C THR A 42 1.79 3.36 0.14
N GLU A 43 2.83 2.54 -0.04
CA GLU A 43 4.21 2.88 0.32
C GLU A 43 5.07 2.91 -0.96
N VAL A 44 5.44 4.13 -1.39
CA VAL A 44 6.40 4.35 -2.49
C VAL A 44 7.80 4.56 -1.93
N TYR A 45 8.82 4.28 -2.75
CA TYR A 45 10.23 4.37 -2.33
C TYR A 45 10.97 5.38 -3.21
N PRO A 46 10.80 6.70 -2.97
CA PRO A 46 11.41 7.74 -3.81
C PRO A 46 12.93 7.75 -3.76
N ASP A 47 13.53 7.24 -2.68
CA ASP A 47 14.99 7.13 -2.53
C ASP A 47 15.61 5.99 -3.37
N SER A 48 14.79 5.20 -4.07
CA SER A 48 15.28 4.13 -4.94
C SER A 48 15.92 4.70 -6.21
N PRO A 49 17.12 4.25 -6.62
CA PRO A 49 17.74 4.70 -7.88
C PRO A 49 17.01 4.19 -9.13
N LYS A 50 15.95 3.39 -8.96
CA LYS A 50 15.16 2.79 -10.04
C LYS A 50 13.93 3.60 -10.42
N VAL A 51 13.64 4.68 -9.70
CA VAL A 51 12.45 5.51 -9.91
C VAL A 51 12.80 6.97 -9.86
N THR A 52 11.92 7.79 -10.43
CA THR A 52 11.93 9.25 -10.33
C THR A 52 10.82 9.72 -9.39
N ASP A 53 10.91 10.97 -8.94
CA ASP A 53 9.86 11.61 -8.13
C ASP A 53 8.50 11.61 -8.85
N ASP A 54 8.50 11.82 -10.16
CA ASP A 54 7.29 11.84 -10.98
C ASP A 54 6.65 10.45 -11.10
N GLU A 55 7.44 9.39 -11.25
CA GLU A 55 6.94 8.02 -11.22
C GLU A 55 6.31 7.67 -9.87
N CYS A 56 6.88 8.16 -8.76
CA CYS A 56 6.30 7.97 -7.43
C CYS A 56 4.94 8.66 -7.31
N ASN A 57 4.81 9.88 -7.84
CA ASN A 57 3.52 10.59 -7.89
C ASN A 57 2.50 9.84 -8.75
N HIS A 58 2.89 9.40 -9.94
CA HIS A 58 2.04 8.61 -10.82
C HIS A 58 1.60 7.29 -10.19
N ALA A 59 2.48 6.60 -9.46
CA ALA A 59 2.15 5.37 -8.75
C ALA A 59 1.07 5.59 -7.67
N GLN A 60 1.16 6.69 -6.92
CA GLN A 60 0.14 7.06 -5.93
C GLN A 60 -1.22 7.36 -6.59
N VAL A 61 -1.22 8.11 -7.70
CA VAL A 61 -2.44 8.38 -8.47
C VAL A 61 -3.04 7.10 -9.03
N ALA A 62 -2.21 6.20 -9.58
CA ALA A 62 -2.66 4.92 -10.12
C ALA A 62 -3.32 4.03 -9.04
N ALA A 63 -2.78 4.01 -7.82
CA ALA A 63 -3.38 3.27 -6.71
C ALA A 63 -4.76 3.83 -6.32
N ILE A 64 -4.94 5.15 -6.32
CA ILE A 64 -6.24 5.80 -6.07
C ILE A 64 -7.23 5.43 -7.18
N ILE A 65 -6.84 5.57 -8.44
CA ILE A 65 -7.69 5.25 -9.60
C ILE A 65 -8.11 3.78 -9.54
N GLY A 66 -7.17 2.85 -9.35
CA GLY A 66 -7.47 1.43 -9.26
C GLY A 66 -8.44 1.08 -8.13
N GLY A 67 -8.32 1.74 -6.97
CA GLY A 67 -9.26 1.59 -5.87
C GLY A 67 -10.67 2.08 -6.22
N LEU A 68 -10.78 3.24 -6.89
CA LEU A 68 -12.06 3.79 -7.33
C LEU A 68 -12.70 2.92 -8.42
N ASP A 69 -11.93 2.48 -9.41
CA ASP A 69 -12.39 1.60 -10.49
C ASP A 69 -12.91 0.28 -9.94
N TYR A 70 -12.19 -0.31 -8.98
CA TYR A 70 -12.65 -1.51 -8.28
C TYR A 70 -14.03 -1.25 -7.63
N VAL A 71 -14.16 -0.21 -6.80
CA VAL A 71 -15.42 0.10 -6.11
C VAL A 71 -16.56 0.35 -7.11
N LEU A 72 -16.31 1.04 -8.22
CA LEU A 72 -17.31 1.28 -9.26
C LEU A 72 -17.74 0.00 -9.99
N SER A 73 -16.87 -0.99 -10.09
CA SER A 73 -17.15 -2.30 -10.72
C SER A 73 -17.98 -3.26 -9.84
N GLN A 74 -18.00 -3.06 -8.51
CA GLN A 74 -18.73 -3.92 -7.56
C GLN A 74 -20.24 -3.60 -7.49
N ARG A 75 -20.82 -3.00 -8.55
CA ARG A 75 -22.23 -2.63 -8.64
C ARG A 75 -23.13 -3.80 -9.00
#